data_AF-A0AAI9E8F8-F1
#
_entry.id   AF-A0AAI9E8F8-F1
#
_cell.length_a   1.000
_cell.length_b   1.000
_cell.length_c   1.000
_cell.angle_alpha   90.00
_cell.angle_beta   90.00
_cell.angle_gamma   90.00
#
_symmetry.space_group_name_H-M   'P 1'
#
loop_
_entity.id
_entity.type
_entity.pdbx_description
1 polymer ?
#
loop_
_entity_poly.entity_id
_entity_poly.type
_entity_poly.pdbx_seq_one_letter_code
_entity_poly.pdbx_strand_id
1 'polypeptide(L)'
;MPALRARKRAATPDAEPDPPAKRGRSAAKSKQPADDDDDDGAAQPKAAPKFKGRPAAKKMKVEDDDDEDADEKQKSKGKGKAKVKDEPAEDAQVSDAQYAKGGNLVIPLDEICHLTQHHVYVDNGTGIIYDAALNQTNARGNNNKFYRIQLLTDGRDRYLTWTRWGRVGEQGQRAVLGDGSFQDALKNFEKKFKDKSGNTWANRGQDPKPNKYVFVERSYEPDSEDDDDEEAAEAGADKSRSRSTSPAKCTLKAPVKSLMELIFNQQYMADTMIHLNYDSEKLPLGKLSKATIGRGFQTLKSLSELLDDQSLAQSEHDLPYQDALEQLSNRFYSFIPHAFGRNRPPVISDNNMLKREVELLESLTDLKDTDSIIKAGKGGSGVHPLDARFDGLGMREMEPVDRSADEFTNISEYLVKTVGATHGSHYEVLDVFRIERSGEADRFQSFGKKGSDRRLLWHGSRSTNYGGILSQGLRIAPPEAPVSGYMFGKGVYLADMSSKSANYCMPSISGGHALLLLCEAELGDPMHELIDASYTAGEDAIAKGMYSTWGKGNTGPQGWKDAECIHPSLAGVNMPDTTKAPGATNVPGAFLLYNEYIAYDVAQVRLRYLLRVKM
;
A
#
# COMPACT_ATOMS: atom_id res chain seq x y z
N MET A 1 -44.53 -67.06 29.34
CA MET A 1 -45.12 -67.33 28.01
C MET A 1 -44.20 -66.72 26.96
N PRO A 2 -43.94 -67.40 25.83
CA PRO A 2 -42.59 -67.89 25.54
C PRO A 2 -41.97 -67.39 24.21
N ALA A 3 -40.65 -67.60 24.11
CA ALA A 3 -39.83 -68.10 22.98
C ALA A 3 -40.14 -67.61 21.54
N LEU A 4 -39.14 -67.26 20.71
CA LEU A 4 -38.37 -68.28 19.98
C LEU A 4 -37.09 -67.73 19.30
N ARG A 5 -36.08 -68.60 19.30
CA ARG A 5 -34.79 -68.61 18.58
C ARG A 5 -34.94 -68.50 17.04
N ALA A 6 -33.93 -67.97 16.34
CA ALA A 6 -32.90 -68.80 15.63
C ALA A 6 -31.91 -68.00 14.72
N ARG A 7 -30.61 -68.26 14.96
CA ARG A 7 -29.46 -68.52 14.04
C ARG A 7 -29.01 -67.44 13.01
N LYS A 8 -27.79 -66.84 13.11
CA LYS A 8 -26.42 -67.27 12.65
C LYS A 8 -26.36 -67.61 11.14
N ARG A 9 -25.53 -67.03 10.23
CA ARG A 9 -24.08 -66.65 10.15
C ARG A 9 -23.88 -65.70 8.93
N ALA A 10 -23.07 -64.63 8.97
CA ALA A 10 -21.62 -64.47 8.71
C ALA A 10 -21.15 -64.43 7.23
N ALA A 11 -20.60 -63.28 6.78
CA ALA A 11 -19.43 -63.12 5.90
C ALA A 11 -19.03 -61.62 5.82
N THR A 12 -17.72 -61.35 5.78
CA THR A 12 -17.03 -60.04 5.86
C THR A 12 -16.72 -59.46 4.45
N PRO A 13 -15.76 -58.52 4.26
CA PRO A 13 -15.98 -57.15 3.77
C PRO A 13 -15.40 -56.92 2.35
N ASP A 14 -15.69 -55.78 1.72
CA ASP A 14 -14.99 -55.15 0.57
C ASP A 14 -15.82 -53.91 0.19
N ALA A 15 -15.36 -52.78 -0.36
CA ALA A 15 -14.07 -52.16 -0.66
C ALA A 15 -14.40 -50.69 -1.02
N GLU A 16 -13.39 -49.82 -1.10
CA GLU A 16 -13.48 -48.38 -1.38
C GLU A 16 -14.18 -48.00 -2.71
N PRO A 17 -14.77 -46.78 -2.84
CA PRO A 17 -15.20 -46.25 -4.12
C PRO A 17 -14.14 -45.32 -4.78
N ASP A 18 -13.79 -45.64 -6.03
CA ASP A 18 -12.96 -44.87 -6.97
C ASP A 18 -13.74 -43.73 -7.70
N PRO A 19 -13.07 -42.73 -8.32
CA PRO A 19 -13.64 -41.45 -8.75
C PRO A 19 -14.23 -41.45 -10.17
N PRO A 20 -15.03 -40.43 -10.57
CA PRO A 20 -15.74 -40.45 -11.85
C PRO A 20 -14.89 -40.00 -13.05
N ALA A 21 -15.04 -40.73 -14.15
CA ALA A 21 -14.37 -40.54 -15.43
C ALA A 21 -15.09 -39.57 -16.40
N LYS A 22 -14.26 -38.98 -17.28
CA LYS A 22 -14.54 -38.04 -18.38
C LYS A 22 -15.50 -38.60 -19.43
N ARG A 23 -16.39 -37.74 -19.96
CA ARG A 23 -17.16 -37.97 -21.20
C ARG A 23 -16.60 -37.11 -22.33
N GLY A 24 -16.17 -37.75 -23.42
CA GLY A 24 -15.84 -37.11 -24.70
C GLY A 24 -17.03 -37.08 -25.66
N ARG A 25 -16.99 -36.14 -26.63
CA ARG A 25 -17.81 -36.20 -27.86
C ARG A 25 -17.09 -35.54 -29.05
N SER A 26 -16.73 -36.41 -29.99
CA SER A 26 -16.76 -36.33 -31.46
C SER A 26 -16.48 -35.02 -32.22
N ALA A 27 -15.52 -35.13 -33.14
CA ALA A 27 -15.18 -34.21 -34.23
C ALA A 27 -16.15 -34.26 -35.42
N ALA A 28 -16.30 -33.13 -36.11
CA ALA A 28 -16.82 -33.05 -37.48
C ALA A 28 -15.94 -32.08 -38.30
N LYS A 29 -15.52 -32.53 -39.49
CA LYS A 29 -14.73 -31.81 -40.50
C LYS A 29 -15.63 -31.04 -41.46
N SER A 30 -15.21 -29.84 -41.88
CA SER A 30 -15.48 -29.25 -43.21
C SER A 30 -14.51 -28.08 -43.44
N LYS A 31 -13.45 -28.30 -44.22
CA LYS A 31 -13.24 -27.87 -45.63
C LYS A 31 -13.03 -26.35 -45.81
N GLN A 32 -11.80 -26.01 -46.18
CA GLN A 32 -11.39 -24.78 -46.87
C GLN A 32 -12.14 -24.59 -48.19
N PRO A 33 -12.07 -23.37 -48.73
CA PRO A 33 -11.42 -23.22 -50.04
C PRO A 33 -10.31 -22.16 -50.04
N ALA A 34 -9.40 -22.32 -51.01
CA ALA A 34 -8.38 -21.37 -51.45
C ALA A 34 -8.82 -20.71 -52.77
N ASP A 35 -8.00 -19.74 -53.22
CA ASP A 35 -7.95 -19.09 -54.55
C ASP A 35 -8.98 -17.95 -54.75
N ASP A 36 -8.71 -16.78 -55.34
CA ASP A 36 -7.69 -16.31 -56.29
C ASP A 36 -7.52 -14.76 -56.24
N ASP A 37 -6.47 -14.29 -56.91
CA ASP A 37 -6.09 -12.90 -57.26
C ASP A 37 -7.06 -12.16 -58.23
N ASP A 38 -6.74 -10.87 -58.47
CA ASP A 38 -7.09 -9.96 -59.60
C ASP A 38 -8.11 -8.81 -59.41
N ASP A 39 -7.52 -7.61 -59.25
CA ASP A 39 -7.52 -6.42 -60.16
C ASP A 39 -8.79 -5.64 -60.58
N ASP A 40 -8.53 -4.34 -60.83
CA ASP A 40 -9.34 -3.25 -61.44
C ASP A 40 -10.51 -2.65 -60.63
N GLY A 41 -10.76 -1.34 -60.55
CA GLY A 41 -10.22 -0.16 -61.24
C GLY A 41 -11.30 0.95 -61.23
N ALA A 42 -10.87 2.23 -61.22
CA ALA A 42 -11.64 3.47 -61.48
C ALA A 42 -12.67 3.96 -60.41
N ALA A 43 -12.87 5.25 -60.11
CA ALA A 43 -12.30 6.51 -60.54
C ALA A 43 -12.65 7.64 -59.52
N GLN A 44 -11.81 8.68 -59.46
CA GLN A 44 -12.10 9.97 -58.82
C GLN A 44 -13.19 10.77 -59.59
N PRO A 45 -13.68 11.89 -59.02
CA PRO A 45 -13.15 13.15 -59.55
C PRO A 45 -12.78 14.22 -58.51
N LYS A 46 -11.77 15.01 -58.90
CA LYS A 46 -11.31 16.33 -58.38
C LYS A 46 -12.35 17.43 -58.79
N ALA A 47 -12.38 18.70 -58.38
CA ALA A 47 -11.43 19.65 -57.79
C ALA A 47 -12.17 20.94 -57.28
N ALA A 48 -11.60 21.62 -56.27
CA ALA A 48 -11.24 23.07 -56.07
C ALA A 48 -12.02 24.23 -56.79
N PRO A 49 -11.93 25.55 -56.38
CA PRO A 49 -10.78 26.21 -55.70
C PRO A 49 -10.99 27.45 -54.76
N LYS A 50 -9.92 27.71 -53.97
CA LYS A 50 -9.21 28.99 -53.60
C LYS A 50 -9.97 30.26 -53.14
N PHE A 51 -9.44 30.94 -52.10
CA PHE A 51 -8.80 32.27 -52.22
C PHE A 51 -7.85 32.61 -51.04
N LYS A 52 -6.84 33.45 -51.34
CA LYS A 52 -5.69 33.88 -50.51
C LYS A 52 -5.95 35.23 -49.82
N GLY A 53 -5.22 35.51 -48.72
CA GLY A 53 -4.95 36.88 -48.24
C GLY A 53 -4.16 36.94 -46.91
N ARG A 54 -2.99 37.57 -46.93
CA ARG A 54 -2.09 38.00 -45.81
C ARG A 54 -2.01 39.56 -45.89
N PRO A 55 -1.25 40.31 -45.05
CA PRO A 55 -1.01 40.27 -43.60
C PRO A 55 -1.03 41.69 -42.92
N ALA A 56 -0.68 41.71 -41.62
CA ALA A 56 0.11 42.73 -40.88
C ALA A 56 -0.60 43.88 -40.13
N ALA A 57 -0.25 44.05 -38.84
CA ALA A 57 0.33 45.29 -38.30
C ALA A 57 0.86 45.11 -36.85
N LYS A 58 2.05 45.67 -36.61
CA LYS A 58 2.72 45.94 -35.32
C LYS A 58 2.14 47.21 -34.66
N LYS A 59 2.24 47.34 -33.33
CA LYS A 59 3.13 48.32 -32.63
C LYS A 59 2.78 48.54 -31.14
N MET A 60 3.88 48.69 -30.35
CA MET A 60 4.19 49.63 -29.23
C MET A 60 3.24 49.63 -28.01
N LYS A 61 3.68 49.35 -26.77
CA LYS A 61 4.81 49.82 -25.92
C LYS A 61 4.81 51.34 -25.69
N VAL A 62 4.40 51.76 -24.48
CA VAL A 62 4.83 52.99 -23.80
C VAL A 62 4.87 52.70 -22.29
N GLU A 63 6.06 52.91 -21.72
CA GLU A 63 6.40 53.07 -20.30
C GLU A 63 6.10 54.53 -19.89
N ASP A 64 5.80 54.78 -18.61
CA ASP A 64 6.34 55.91 -17.81
C ASP A 64 5.73 55.91 -16.40
N ASP A 65 6.54 55.46 -15.43
CA ASP A 65 7.19 56.22 -14.34
C ASP A 65 6.50 57.39 -13.59
N ASP A 66 6.90 57.44 -12.30
CA ASP A 66 7.01 58.57 -11.35
C ASP A 66 5.72 59.12 -10.70
N ASP A 67 5.65 59.53 -9.42
CA ASP A 67 6.53 59.48 -8.24
C ASP A 67 5.70 59.91 -6.99
N GLU A 68 6.24 59.57 -5.82
CA GLU A 68 6.19 60.25 -4.50
C GLU A 68 4.96 61.08 -4.03
N ASP A 69 4.44 60.83 -2.82
CA ASP A 69 4.92 61.51 -1.60
C ASP A 69 4.19 61.05 -0.31
N ALA A 70 4.84 61.33 0.82
CA ALA A 70 4.65 60.76 2.16
C ALA A 70 3.54 61.39 3.03
N ASP A 71 3.11 60.66 4.07
CA ASP A 71 2.88 61.26 5.40
C ASP A 71 2.96 60.24 6.56
N GLU A 72 3.59 60.66 7.66
CA GLU A 72 3.84 59.90 8.88
C GLU A 72 2.67 59.98 9.89
N LYS A 73 2.34 58.89 10.60
CA LYS A 73 2.51 58.77 12.08
C LYS A 73 1.84 57.56 12.75
N GLN A 74 2.66 56.90 13.57
CA GLN A 74 2.42 56.32 14.91
C GLN A 74 1.56 55.04 15.12
N LYS A 75 2.31 53.93 15.22
CA LYS A 75 2.31 52.87 16.27
C LYS A 75 0.99 52.49 16.98
N SER A 76 0.58 51.23 16.78
CA SER A 76 0.23 50.34 17.90
C SER A 76 0.67 48.89 17.60
N LYS A 77 1.30 48.25 18.59
CA LYS A 77 1.80 46.86 18.53
C LYS A 77 0.63 45.89 18.71
N GLY A 78 0.35 45.07 17.70
CA GLY A 78 -0.49 43.88 17.78
C GLY A 78 0.28 42.66 17.28
N LYS A 79 0.39 41.62 18.12
CA LYS A 79 1.12 40.37 17.85
C LYS A 79 0.60 39.72 16.57
N GLY A 80 1.50 39.56 15.60
CA GLY A 80 1.23 38.90 14.33
C GLY A 80 0.89 37.42 14.53
N LYS A 81 -0.19 36.99 13.85
CA LYS A 81 -0.46 35.60 13.53
C LYS A 81 0.77 35.03 12.81
N ALA A 82 1.35 33.96 13.35
CA ALA A 82 2.29 33.13 12.61
C ALA A 82 1.52 32.52 11.43
N LYS A 83 1.72 33.09 10.24
CA LYS A 83 1.37 32.44 8.98
C LYS A 83 2.25 31.19 8.92
N VAL A 84 1.63 30.02 9.00
CA VAL A 84 2.25 28.77 8.56
C VAL A 84 2.70 29.03 7.13
N LYS A 85 4.00 29.00 6.91
CA LYS A 85 4.56 28.98 5.55
C LYS A 85 4.17 27.62 5.01
N ASP A 86 3.25 27.59 4.05
CA ASP A 86 3.21 26.50 3.08
C ASP A 86 4.62 26.39 2.51
N GLU A 87 5.23 25.21 2.68
CA GLU A 87 6.45 24.90 1.98
C GLU A 87 6.15 24.93 0.46
N PRO A 88 7.07 25.47 -0.36
CA PRO A 88 6.88 25.46 -1.81
C PRO A 88 6.78 24.00 -2.27
N ALA A 89 5.86 23.72 -3.18
CA ALA A 89 5.82 22.44 -3.89
C ALA A 89 7.22 22.11 -4.39
N GLU A 90 7.78 20.98 -3.95
CA GLU A 90 9.04 20.47 -4.47
C GLU A 90 8.91 20.37 -6.00
N ASP A 91 9.83 21.03 -6.73
CA ASP A 91 9.97 20.84 -8.17
C ASP A 91 10.00 19.33 -8.44
N ALA A 92 9.25 18.86 -9.46
CA ALA A 92 9.12 17.45 -9.83
C ALA A 92 10.43 16.81 -10.30
N GLN A 93 11.38 16.68 -9.38
CA GLN A 93 12.65 16.00 -9.49
C GLN A 93 12.42 14.53 -9.15
N VAL A 94 13.11 13.65 -9.88
CA VAL A 94 13.17 12.23 -9.51
C VAL A 94 13.85 12.08 -8.17
N SER A 95 13.40 11.12 -7.36
CA SER A 95 14.01 10.87 -6.07
C SER A 95 15.39 10.24 -6.22
N ASP A 96 16.11 10.18 -5.10
CA ASP A 96 17.39 9.48 -4.97
C ASP A 96 17.34 8.03 -5.48
N ALA A 97 16.18 7.38 -5.45
CA ALA A 97 16.01 5.98 -5.87
C ALA A 97 16.42 5.72 -7.33
N GLN A 98 16.54 6.76 -8.16
CA GLN A 98 16.95 6.67 -9.55
C GLN A 98 18.45 6.92 -9.79
N TYR A 99 19.22 7.06 -8.72
CA TYR A 99 20.67 7.23 -8.73
C TYR A 99 21.32 6.10 -7.93
N ALA A 100 22.32 5.44 -8.51
CA ALA A 100 23.13 4.46 -7.81
C ALA A 100 24.05 5.16 -6.80
N LYS A 101 23.87 4.92 -5.51
CA LYS A 101 24.67 5.51 -4.42
C LYS A 101 25.95 4.74 -4.07
N GLY A 102 26.27 3.67 -4.80
CA GLY A 102 27.46 2.83 -4.57
C GLY A 102 28.03 2.24 -5.86
N GLY A 103 29.35 1.98 -5.87
CA GLY A 103 30.09 1.52 -7.06
C GLY A 103 29.79 0.07 -7.51
N ASN A 104 29.04 -0.70 -6.73
CA ASN A 104 28.73 -2.10 -6.99
C ASN A 104 27.25 -2.37 -7.29
N LEU A 105 26.40 -1.34 -7.41
CA LEU A 105 24.97 -1.56 -7.61
C LEU A 105 24.70 -2.20 -8.98
N VAL A 106 24.35 -3.49 -8.98
CA VAL A 106 23.92 -4.21 -10.17
C VAL A 106 22.42 -4.05 -10.34
N ILE A 107 22.02 -3.51 -11.49
CA ILE A 107 20.61 -3.35 -11.82
C ILE A 107 20.17 -4.56 -12.65
N PRO A 108 19.13 -5.29 -12.24
CA PRO A 108 18.69 -6.49 -12.93
C PRO A 108 18.29 -6.22 -14.37
N LEU A 109 18.69 -7.13 -15.25
CA LEU A 109 18.08 -7.21 -16.57
C LEU A 109 16.57 -7.50 -16.44
N ASP A 110 15.79 -7.00 -17.39
CA ASP A 110 14.41 -7.46 -17.59
C ASP A 110 14.40 -8.99 -17.73
N GLU A 111 13.51 -9.66 -17.00
CA GLU A 111 13.49 -11.13 -16.78
C GLU A 111 13.49 -11.97 -18.07
N ILE A 112 13.03 -11.40 -19.19
CA ILE A 112 13.01 -12.08 -20.49
C ILE A 112 14.08 -11.58 -21.46
N CYS A 113 15.03 -10.77 -20.99
CA CYS A 113 16.16 -10.31 -21.77
C CYS A 113 17.11 -11.48 -22.01
N HIS A 114 17.41 -11.76 -23.28
CA HIS A 114 18.28 -12.87 -23.68
C HIS A 114 19.77 -12.47 -23.75
N LEU A 115 20.08 -11.20 -23.51
CA LEU A 115 21.43 -10.64 -23.55
C LEU A 115 22.12 -10.81 -22.18
N THR A 116 22.24 -12.05 -21.71
CA THR A 116 22.68 -12.39 -20.34
C THR A 116 24.11 -11.98 -19.99
N GLN A 117 24.92 -11.61 -20.99
CA GLN A 117 26.28 -11.09 -20.81
C GLN A 117 26.33 -9.56 -20.68
N HIS A 118 25.17 -8.89 -20.77
CA HIS A 118 25.07 -7.45 -20.59
C HIS A 118 24.55 -7.12 -19.19
N HIS A 119 24.80 -5.90 -18.75
CA HIS A 119 24.19 -5.31 -17.57
C HIS A 119 23.53 -3.98 -17.95
N VAL A 120 22.60 -3.50 -17.12
CA VAL A 120 22.02 -2.18 -17.30
C VAL A 120 23.08 -1.13 -17.07
N TYR A 121 23.12 -0.13 -17.94
CA TYR A 121 24.06 0.97 -17.86
C TYR A 121 23.68 1.95 -16.74
N VAL A 122 24.68 2.26 -15.92
CA VAL A 122 24.65 3.31 -14.93
C VAL A 122 25.70 4.35 -15.34
N ASP A 123 25.32 5.62 -15.36
CA ASP A 123 26.25 6.69 -15.67
C ASP A 123 27.23 6.89 -14.50
N ASN A 124 28.52 6.61 -14.72
CA ASN A 124 29.53 6.65 -13.66
C ASN A 124 29.77 8.04 -13.06
N GLY A 125 29.42 9.12 -13.78
CA GLY A 125 29.64 10.49 -13.30
C GLY A 125 28.50 11.00 -12.42
N THR A 126 27.27 10.61 -12.75
CA THR A 126 26.05 11.09 -12.10
C THR A 126 25.37 10.04 -11.24
N GLY A 127 25.69 8.76 -11.41
CA GLY A 127 24.98 7.63 -10.81
C GLY A 127 23.64 7.32 -11.48
N ILE A 128 23.24 8.01 -12.55
CA ILE A 128 21.90 7.83 -13.15
C ILE A 128 21.74 6.42 -13.72
N ILE A 129 20.67 5.74 -13.30
CA ILE A 129 20.31 4.41 -13.78
C ILE A 129 19.46 4.54 -15.06
N TYR A 130 19.95 4.03 -16.20
CA TYR A 130 19.24 4.06 -17.49
C TYR A 130 18.26 2.89 -17.64
N ASP A 131 17.24 2.93 -16.79
CA ASP A 131 16.17 1.96 -16.73
C ASP A 131 14.81 2.63 -16.50
N ALA A 132 13.91 2.51 -17.48
CA ALA A 132 12.58 3.08 -17.44
C ALA A 132 11.49 2.01 -17.40
N ALA A 133 10.71 1.98 -16.31
CA ALA A 133 9.39 1.35 -16.29
C ALA A 133 8.32 2.41 -16.58
N LEU A 134 7.52 2.15 -17.61
CA LEU A 134 6.44 3.04 -18.04
C LEU A 134 5.11 2.28 -18.01
N ASN A 135 4.08 2.89 -17.46
CA ASN A 135 2.73 2.32 -17.40
C ASN A 135 1.68 3.26 -17.97
N GLN A 136 0.65 2.71 -18.57
CA GLN A 136 -0.48 3.46 -19.10
C GLN A 136 -1.77 2.71 -18.89
N THR A 137 -2.68 3.34 -18.17
CA THR A 137 -4.07 2.91 -18.06
C THR A 137 -4.98 3.90 -18.78
N ASN A 138 -5.92 3.38 -19.56
CA ASN A 138 -7.02 4.13 -20.16
C ASN A 138 -8.25 3.24 -20.16
N ALA A 139 -9.18 3.55 -19.26
CA ALA A 139 -10.40 2.80 -19.04
C ALA A 139 -11.26 2.75 -20.32
N ARG A 140 -11.56 3.89 -20.97
CA ARG A 140 -12.40 3.94 -22.18
C ARG A 140 -11.90 3.05 -23.31
N GLY A 141 -10.59 2.97 -23.50
CA GLY A 141 -9.96 2.11 -24.50
C GLY A 141 -9.66 0.69 -24.04
N ASN A 142 -10.01 0.31 -22.80
CA ASN A 142 -9.58 -0.93 -22.13
C ASN A 142 -8.07 -1.18 -22.29
N ASN A 143 -7.28 -0.11 -22.19
CA ASN A 143 -5.84 -0.19 -22.24
C ASN A 143 -5.31 -0.23 -20.81
N ASN A 144 -4.55 -1.27 -20.49
CA ASN A 144 -3.74 -1.34 -19.29
C ASN A 144 -2.40 -1.92 -19.74
N LYS A 145 -1.43 -1.06 -20.06
CA LYS A 145 -0.23 -1.38 -20.82
C LYS A 145 1.02 -0.99 -20.06
N PHE A 146 2.07 -1.78 -20.23
CA PHE A 146 3.41 -1.46 -19.75
C PHE A 146 4.39 -1.30 -20.91
N TYR A 147 5.46 -0.54 -20.68
CA TYR A 147 6.61 -0.41 -21.56
C TYR A 147 7.88 -0.31 -20.71
N ARG A 148 8.82 -1.23 -20.90
CA ARG A 148 10.13 -1.28 -20.25
C ARG A 148 11.20 -0.85 -21.26
N ILE A 149 12.15 -0.04 -20.82
CA ILE A 149 13.30 0.41 -21.61
C ILE A 149 14.54 0.28 -20.74
N GLN A 150 15.55 -0.46 -21.20
CA GLN A 150 16.84 -0.55 -20.51
C GLN A 150 17.96 -0.24 -21.51
N LEU A 151 18.89 0.64 -21.13
CA LEU A 151 20.15 0.76 -21.85
C LEU A 151 21.13 -0.26 -21.28
N LEU A 152 21.68 -1.11 -22.13
CA LEU A 152 22.51 -2.24 -21.75
C LEU A 152 23.94 -2.06 -22.27
N THR A 153 24.91 -2.55 -21.51
CA THR A 153 26.33 -2.60 -21.88
C THR A 153 26.94 -3.96 -21.56
N ASP A 154 27.92 -4.41 -22.34
CA ASP A 154 28.71 -5.63 -22.06
C ASP A 154 29.95 -5.35 -21.18
N GLY A 155 30.10 -4.12 -20.67
CA GLY A 155 31.27 -3.69 -19.90
C GLY A 155 32.52 -3.43 -20.73
N ARG A 156 32.40 -3.49 -22.06
CA ARG A 156 33.47 -3.16 -23.01
C ARG A 156 33.00 -1.98 -23.86
N ASP A 157 32.82 -2.20 -25.16
CA ASP A 157 32.50 -1.15 -26.12
C ASP A 157 31.13 -1.35 -26.78
N ARG A 158 30.33 -2.31 -26.30
CA ARG A 158 29.02 -2.60 -26.90
C ARG A 158 27.87 -2.12 -26.03
N TYR A 159 26.98 -1.36 -26.66
CA TYR A 159 25.79 -0.79 -26.02
C TYR A 159 24.55 -1.02 -26.88
N LEU A 160 23.44 -1.39 -26.24
CA LEU A 160 22.16 -1.68 -26.91
C LEU A 160 21.00 -1.16 -26.06
N THR A 161 19.89 -0.80 -26.68
CA THR A 161 18.64 -0.52 -25.95
C THR A 161 17.72 -1.73 -26.02
N TRP A 162 17.42 -2.32 -24.88
CA TRP A 162 16.36 -3.31 -24.73
C TRP A 162 15.01 -2.64 -24.50
N THR A 163 13.97 -3.17 -25.15
CA THR A 163 12.59 -2.75 -24.93
C THR A 163 11.66 -3.94 -24.80
N ARG A 164 10.67 -3.83 -23.90
CA ARG A 164 9.58 -4.81 -23.74
C ARG A 164 8.26 -4.10 -23.52
N TRP A 165 7.17 -4.56 -24.11
CA TRP A 165 5.86 -3.93 -23.95
C TRP A 165 4.70 -4.91 -24.11
N GLY A 166 3.58 -4.63 -23.46
CA GLY A 166 2.41 -5.50 -23.52
C GLY A 166 1.29 -5.03 -22.63
N ARG A 167 0.29 -5.90 -22.42
CA ARG A 167 -0.75 -5.70 -21.41
C ARG A 167 -0.18 -5.99 -20.01
N VAL A 168 -0.60 -5.23 -19.01
CA VAL A 168 -0.28 -5.47 -17.59
C VAL A 168 -0.85 -6.84 -17.16
N GLY A 169 -0.10 -7.61 -16.39
CA GLY A 169 -0.36 -9.04 -16.14
C GLY A 169 0.00 -10.03 -17.28
N GLU A 170 0.59 -9.58 -18.39
CA GLU A 170 1.05 -10.45 -19.49
C GLU A 170 2.55 -10.25 -19.82
N GLN A 171 3.16 -11.22 -20.53
CA GLN A 171 4.60 -11.21 -20.86
C GLN A 171 4.98 -10.11 -21.87
N GLY A 172 4.17 -9.91 -22.92
CA GLY A 172 4.37 -8.89 -23.96
C GLY A 172 5.33 -9.25 -25.10
N GLN A 173 5.61 -8.26 -25.95
CA GLN A 173 6.57 -8.29 -27.05
C GLN A 173 7.87 -7.59 -26.66
N ARG A 174 8.97 -7.86 -27.38
CA ARG A 174 10.30 -7.31 -27.07
C ARG A 174 11.08 -6.94 -28.32
N ALA A 175 12.02 -6.01 -28.20
CA ALA A 175 12.98 -5.65 -29.24
C ALA A 175 14.31 -5.16 -28.66
N VAL A 176 15.40 -5.49 -29.36
CA VAL A 176 16.74 -4.91 -29.16
C VAL A 176 16.95 -3.84 -30.23
N LEU A 177 17.42 -2.66 -29.84
CA LEU A 177 17.68 -1.52 -30.72
C LEU A 177 19.13 -1.07 -30.55
N GLY A 178 19.68 -0.47 -31.60
CA GLY A 178 21.03 0.08 -31.59
C GLY A 178 21.98 -0.61 -32.57
N ASP A 179 22.98 0.12 -33.03
CA ASP A 179 24.07 -0.42 -33.86
C ASP A 179 25.25 -1.00 -33.05
N GLY A 180 25.20 -0.88 -31.72
CA GLY A 180 26.26 -1.31 -30.80
C GLY A 180 27.05 -0.15 -30.18
N SER A 181 26.93 1.07 -30.70
CA SER A 181 27.58 2.25 -30.13
C SER A 181 26.80 2.85 -28.95
N PHE A 182 27.52 3.44 -27.99
CA PHE A 182 26.91 4.12 -26.84
C PHE A 182 25.95 5.24 -27.28
N GLN A 183 26.38 6.07 -28.23
CA GLN A 183 25.59 7.22 -28.68
C GLN A 183 24.27 6.80 -29.34
N ASP A 184 24.28 5.77 -30.18
CA ASP A 184 23.05 5.29 -30.81
C ASP A 184 22.15 4.56 -29.80
N ALA A 185 22.70 3.77 -28.89
CA ALA A 185 21.94 3.17 -27.80
C ALA A 185 21.24 4.25 -26.94
N LEU A 186 21.98 5.27 -26.49
CA LEU A 186 21.44 6.35 -25.67
C LEU A 186 20.32 7.11 -26.41
N LYS A 187 20.55 7.41 -27.68
CA LYS A 187 19.55 8.04 -28.55
C LYS A 187 18.29 7.19 -28.69
N ASN A 188 18.41 5.87 -28.86
CA ASN A 188 17.26 4.96 -28.94
C ASN A 188 16.50 4.92 -27.62
N PHE A 189 17.20 4.84 -26.48
CA PHE A 189 16.60 4.89 -25.15
C PHE A 189 15.79 6.18 -24.94
N GLU A 190 16.41 7.35 -25.11
CA GLU A 190 15.78 8.64 -24.89
C GLU A 190 14.63 8.90 -25.87
N LYS A 191 14.80 8.50 -27.14
CA LYS A 191 13.73 8.59 -28.14
C LYS A 191 12.53 7.75 -27.74
N LYS A 192 12.74 6.48 -27.35
CA LYS A 192 11.63 5.61 -26.92
C LYS A 192 10.97 6.13 -25.66
N PHE A 193 11.73 6.62 -24.68
CA PHE A 193 11.17 7.25 -23.50
C PHE A 193 10.28 8.43 -23.88
N LYS A 194 10.81 9.39 -24.65
CA LYS A 194 10.08 10.59 -25.07
C LYS A 194 8.86 10.29 -25.94
N ASP A 195 8.94 9.33 -26.84
CA ASP A 195 7.82 8.93 -27.69
C ASP A 195 6.65 8.38 -26.85
N LYS A 196 6.96 7.63 -25.78
CA LYS A 196 5.99 6.94 -24.92
C LYS A 196 5.46 7.79 -23.78
N SER A 197 6.31 8.52 -23.07
CA SER A 197 5.92 9.38 -21.93
C SER A 197 5.56 10.80 -22.37
N GLY A 198 6.14 11.28 -23.48
CA GLY A 198 6.06 12.66 -23.89
C GLY A 198 7.07 13.59 -23.21
N ASN A 199 7.84 13.10 -22.24
CA ASN A 199 8.83 13.84 -21.46
C ASN A 199 10.26 13.46 -21.91
N THR A 200 11.22 14.36 -21.77
CA THR A 200 12.64 14.02 -21.95
C THR A 200 13.14 13.19 -20.76
N TRP A 201 14.23 12.44 -20.94
CA TRP A 201 14.79 11.65 -19.84
C TRP A 201 15.28 12.52 -18.66
N ALA A 202 15.81 13.71 -18.95
CA ALA A 202 16.16 14.70 -17.93
C ALA A 202 14.93 15.13 -17.09
N ASN A 203 13.75 15.19 -17.71
CA ASN A 203 12.49 15.62 -17.07
C ASN A 203 11.57 14.44 -16.76
N ARG A 204 12.13 13.26 -16.51
CA ARG A 204 11.37 12.00 -16.34
C ARG A 204 10.44 11.99 -15.12
N GLY A 205 10.72 12.80 -14.10
CA GLY A 205 9.88 12.94 -12.90
C GLY A 205 8.65 13.84 -13.08
N GLN A 206 8.60 14.61 -14.17
CA GLN A 206 7.50 15.53 -14.46
C GLN A 206 6.18 14.80 -14.73
N ASP A 207 5.09 15.55 -14.56
CA ASP A 207 3.73 15.06 -14.76
C ASP A 207 3.53 14.41 -16.14
N PRO A 208 2.72 13.33 -16.20
CA PRO A 208 2.48 12.64 -17.45
C PRO A 208 1.61 13.47 -18.39
N LYS A 209 1.94 13.44 -19.68
CA LYS A 209 1.07 14.07 -20.69
C LYS A 209 -0.24 13.27 -20.86
N PRO A 210 -1.36 13.94 -21.20
CA PRO A 210 -2.62 13.25 -21.44
C PRO A 210 -2.46 12.09 -22.44
N ASN A 211 -3.03 10.94 -22.12
CA ASN A 211 -2.98 9.71 -22.95
C ASN A 211 -1.55 9.21 -23.29
N LYS A 212 -0.55 9.55 -22.49
CA LYS A 212 0.81 8.99 -22.57
C LYS A 212 1.10 8.05 -21.40
N TYR A 213 2.27 7.42 -21.43
CA TYR A 213 2.71 6.57 -20.34
C TYR A 213 3.28 7.40 -19.19
N VAL A 214 3.03 6.94 -17.97
CA VAL A 214 3.59 7.46 -16.73
C VAL A 214 4.91 6.75 -16.43
N PHE A 215 5.92 7.50 -15.97
CA PHE A 215 7.16 6.91 -15.47
C PHE A 215 6.98 6.43 -14.02
N VAL A 216 7.08 5.11 -13.85
CA VAL A 216 7.02 4.43 -12.56
C VAL A 216 8.44 4.27 -12.05
N GLU A 217 8.76 5.06 -11.03
CA GLU A 217 10.09 5.06 -10.43
C GLU A 217 10.28 3.80 -9.59
N ARG A 218 11.38 3.09 -9.83
CA ARG A 218 11.74 1.87 -9.13
C ARG A 218 12.91 2.14 -8.19
N SER A 219 12.82 1.61 -6.96
CA SER A 219 13.96 1.58 -6.05
C SER A 219 14.84 0.39 -6.43
N TYR A 220 16.12 0.66 -6.71
CA TYR A 220 17.12 -0.40 -6.86
C TYR A 220 18.13 -0.39 -5.73
N GLU A 221 18.14 0.67 -4.90
CA GLU A 221 18.99 0.67 -3.72
C GLU A 221 18.67 -0.55 -2.87
N PRO A 222 19.71 -1.31 -2.49
CA PRO A 222 19.54 -2.35 -1.51
C PRO A 222 19.14 -1.69 -0.19
N ASP A 223 18.09 -2.19 0.45
CA ASP A 223 17.62 -1.64 1.72
C ASP A 223 18.64 -1.96 2.87
N SER A 224 19.70 -2.75 2.57
CA SER A 224 20.86 -3.02 3.43
C SER A 224 22.09 -3.50 2.63
N GLU A 225 23.32 -3.29 3.14
CA GLU A 225 24.61 -3.63 2.50
C GLU A 225 24.82 -5.12 2.11
N ASP A 226 23.88 -6.02 2.44
CA ASP A 226 23.95 -7.48 2.19
C ASP A 226 23.21 -7.95 0.91
N ASP A 227 22.68 -7.03 0.11
CA ASP A 227 21.93 -7.36 -1.12
C ASP A 227 22.83 -7.55 -2.36
N ASP A 228 24.15 -7.32 -2.27
CA ASP A 228 25.11 -7.51 -3.36
C ASP A 228 25.22 -8.99 -3.81
N ASP A 229 24.75 -9.94 -2.99
CA ASP A 229 24.98 -11.37 -3.20
C ASP A 229 23.90 -12.11 -4.03
N GLU A 230 22.70 -11.53 -4.24
CA GLU A 230 21.61 -12.26 -4.89
C GLU A 230 21.67 -12.28 -6.42
N GLU A 231 22.17 -11.24 -7.09
CA GLU A 231 22.25 -11.25 -8.57
C GLU A 231 23.53 -11.90 -9.12
N ALA A 232 24.60 -12.00 -8.32
CA ALA A 232 25.83 -12.67 -8.72
C ALA A 232 25.78 -14.20 -8.55
N ALA A 233 24.95 -14.72 -7.65
CA ALA A 233 24.92 -16.14 -7.30
C ALA A 233 24.24 -17.03 -8.37
N GLU A 234 23.34 -16.50 -9.19
CA GLU A 234 22.66 -17.30 -10.24
C GLU A 234 23.49 -17.46 -11.53
N ALA A 235 24.57 -16.70 -11.72
CA ALA A 235 25.32 -16.67 -12.98
C ALA A 235 26.62 -17.52 -12.99
N GLY A 236 27.04 -18.15 -11.89
CA GLY A 236 28.41 -18.72 -11.86
C GLY A 236 28.78 -19.73 -10.77
N ALA A 237 27.87 -20.56 -10.28
CA ALA A 237 28.24 -21.58 -9.29
C ALA A 237 28.83 -22.86 -9.94
N ASP A 238 30.15 -22.86 -10.15
CA ASP A 238 30.94 -24.09 -10.17
C ASP A 238 30.84 -24.77 -8.79
N LYS A 239 30.50 -26.06 -8.77
CA LYS A 239 30.24 -26.85 -7.57
C LYS A 239 31.53 -27.19 -6.84
N SER A 240 32.13 -26.21 -6.17
CA SER A 240 33.19 -26.46 -5.19
C SER A 240 32.62 -26.47 -3.76
N ARG A 241 32.59 -27.68 -3.20
CA ARG A 241 32.24 -28.13 -1.85
C ARG A 241 32.23 -27.03 -0.75
N SER A 242 31.05 -26.52 -0.41
CA SER A 242 30.79 -25.88 0.89
C SER A 242 30.45 -26.94 1.94
N ARG A 243 31.09 -26.87 3.11
CA ARG A 243 30.82 -27.75 4.26
C ARG A 243 29.37 -27.58 4.70
N SER A 244 28.64 -28.68 4.87
CA SER A 244 27.28 -28.67 5.41
C SER A 244 27.27 -28.21 6.87
N THR A 245 27.12 -26.91 7.10
CA THR A 245 26.66 -26.41 8.40
C THR A 245 25.15 -26.63 8.44
N SER A 246 24.68 -27.44 9.39
CA SER A 246 23.26 -27.61 9.66
C SER A 246 22.62 -26.23 9.90
N PRO A 247 21.40 -25.96 9.39
CA PRO A 247 20.74 -24.69 9.63
C PRO A 247 20.62 -24.43 11.13
N ALA A 248 20.90 -23.20 11.54
CA ALA A 248 20.84 -22.80 12.94
C ALA A 248 19.45 -23.12 13.53
N LYS A 249 19.41 -23.49 14.81
CA LYS A 249 18.14 -23.76 15.49
C LYS A 249 17.49 -22.44 15.90
N CYS A 250 16.20 -22.28 15.62
CA CYS A 250 15.39 -21.16 16.11
C CYS A 250 15.38 -21.12 17.64
N THR A 251 15.61 -19.93 18.21
CA THR A 251 15.67 -19.70 19.66
C THR A 251 14.38 -19.10 20.23
N LEU A 252 13.50 -18.59 19.36
CA LEU A 252 12.22 -18.01 19.74
C LEU A 252 11.31 -19.04 20.45
N LYS A 253 10.58 -18.58 21.48
CA LYS A 253 9.52 -19.36 22.14
C LYS A 253 8.48 -19.80 21.11
N ALA A 254 7.89 -20.98 21.28
CA ALA A 254 6.97 -21.55 20.28
C ALA A 254 5.83 -20.59 19.85
N PRO A 255 5.14 -19.86 20.77
CA PRO A 255 4.14 -18.86 20.36
C PRO A 255 4.73 -17.73 19.50
N VAL A 256 5.89 -17.20 19.86
CA VAL A 256 6.58 -16.12 19.12
C VAL A 256 7.04 -16.63 17.76
N LYS A 257 7.61 -17.84 17.70
CA LYS A 257 7.99 -18.48 16.44
C LYS A 257 6.79 -18.57 15.49
N SER A 258 5.65 -19.06 15.97
CA SER A 258 4.44 -19.19 15.14
C SER A 258 3.81 -17.83 14.76
N LEU A 259 4.03 -16.79 15.55
CA LEU A 259 3.69 -15.42 15.16
C LEU A 259 4.60 -14.91 14.04
N MET A 260 5.92 -15.13 14.14
CA MET A 260 6.87 -14.74 13.09
C MET A 260 6.63 -15.50 11.78
N GLU A 261 6.28 -16.78 11.86
CA GLU A 261 5.86 -17.58 10.69
C GLU A 261 4.61 -17.03 10.01
N LEU A 262 3.70 -16.39 10.76
CA LEU A 262 2.50 -15.75 10.23
C LEU A 262 2.82 -14.38 9.60
N ILE A 263 3.54 -13.52 10.33
CA ILE A 263 3.85 -12.15 9.89
C ILE A 263 4.73 -12.15 8.65
N PHE A 264 5.75 -13.01 8.59
CA PHE A 264 6.70 -13.09 7.48
C PHE A 264 6.33 -14.17 6.44
N ASN A 265 5.05 -14.53 6.35
CA ASN A 265 4.57 -15.51 5.39
C ASN A 265 4.48 -14.91 3.99
N GLN A 266 5.44 -15.25 3.12
CA GLN A 266 5.49 -14.72 1.75
C GLN A 266 4.28 -15.12 0.90
N GLN A 267 3.67 -16.29 1.14
CA GLN A 267 2.45 -16.68 0.43
C GLN A 267 1.27 -15.77 0.82
N TYR A 268 1.09 -15.47 2.10
CA TYR A 268 0.02 -14.55 2.53
C TYR A 268 0.28 -13.10 2.07
N MET A 269 1.54 -12.68 1.96
CA MET A 269 1.88 -11.39 1.34
C MET A 269 1.49 -11.39 -0.15
N ALA A 270 1.79 -12.46 -0.88
CA ALA A 270 1.38 -12.62 -2.28
C ALA A 270 -0.17 -12.64 -2.43
N ASP A 271 -0.86 -13.40 -1.59
CA ASP A 271 -2.32 -13.47 -1.59
C ASP A 271 -2.96 -12.11 -1.25
N THR A 272 -2.33 -11.33 -0.36
CA THR A 272 -2.74 -9.95 -0.05
C THR A 272 -2.61 -9.04 -1.27
N MET A 273 -1.47 -9.09 -1.99
CA MET A 273 -1.28 -8.29 -3.21
C MET A 273 -2.30 -8.66 -4.29
N ILE A 274 -2.58 -9.96 -4.47
CA ILE A 274 -3.62 -10.44 -5.39
C ILE A 274 -5.01 -9.93 -4.97
N HIS A 275 -5.36 -10.05 -3.69
CA HIS A 275 -6.64 -9.59 -3.16
C HIS A 275 -6.84 -8.08 -3.37
N LEU A 276 -5.76 -7.30 -3.29
CA LEU A 276 -5.77 -5.86 -3.52
C LEU A 276 -5.60 -5.49 -5.01
N ASN A 277 -5.65 -6.46 -5.93
CA ASN A 277 -5.47 -6.30 -7.37
C ASN A 277 -4.13 -5.66 -7.79
N TYR A 278 -3.11 -5.72 -6.94
CA TYR A 278 -1.78 -5.17 -7.22
C TYR A 278 -0.96 -6.09 -8.13
N ASP A 279 -0.32 -5.54 -9.17
CA ASP A 279 0.55 -6.30 -10.07
C ASP A 279 2.01 -6.28 -9.56
N SER A 280 2.32 -7.24 -8.69
CA SER A 280 3.65 -7.42 -8.10
C SER A 280 4.70 -7.98 -9.06
N GLU A 281 4.31 -8.57 -10.20
CA GLU A 281 5.27 -8.98 -11.23
C GLU A 281 5.87 -7.75 -11.93
N LYS A 282 5.03 -6.74 -12.18
CA LYS A 282 5.51 -5.50 -12.82
C LYS A 282 6.26 -4.60 -11.85
N LEU A 283 5.74 -4.45 -10.63
CA LEU A 283 6.37 -3.67 -9.60
C LEU A 283 6.45 -4.49 -8.31
N PRO A 284 7.50 -5.32 -8.16
CA PRO A 284 7.75 -6.04 -6.93
C PRO A 284 7.91 -5.07 -5.76
N LEU A 285 7.49 -5.47 -4.56
CA LEU A 285 7.52 -4.63 -3.34
C LEU A 285 8.90 -4.00 -3.09
N GLY A 286 9.97 -4.79 -3.19
CA GLY A 286 11.33 -4.30 -3.04
C GLY A 286 11.71 -3.17 -4.00
N LYS A 287 11.08 -3.14 -5.18
CA LYS A 287 11.33 -2.12 -6.20
C LYS A 287 10.31 -0.99 -6.17
N LEU A 288 9.29 -1.04 -5.30
CA LEU A 288 8.33 0.05 -5.12
C LEU A 288 9.00 1.20 -4.35
N SER A 289 9.08 2.38 -4.96
CA SER A 289 9.64 3.58 -4.32
C SER A 289 8.60 4.33 -3.48
N LYS A 290 9.06 4.99 -2.42
CA LYS A 290 8.22 5.89 -1.60
C LYS A 290 7.61 7.02 -2.44
N ALA A 291 8.37 7.55 -3.41
CA ALA A 291 7.90 8.57 -4.34
C ALA A 291 6.72 8.08 -5.21
N THR A 292 6.75 6.82 -5.68
CA THR A 292 5.62 6.26 -6.43
C THR A 292 4.37 6.09 -5.55
N ILE A 293 4.52 5.65 -4.29
CA ILE A 293 3.42 5.58 -3.32
C ILE A 293 2.84 6.98 -3.06
N GLY A 294 3.70 7.97 -2.82
CA GLY A 294 3.30 9.37 -2.61
C GLY A 294 2.53 9.96 -3.78
N ARG A 295 2.98 9.72 -5.03
CA ARG A 295 2.23 10.13 -6.24
C ARG A 295 0.89 9.40 -6.38
N GLY A 296 0.81 8.15 -5.93
CA GLY A 296 -0.45 7.41 -5.80
C GLY A 296 -1.42 8.13 -4.86
N PHE A 297 -0.98 8.43 -3.65
CA PHE A 297 -1.78 9.17 -2.65
C PHE A 297 -2.22 10.53 -3.15
N GLN A 298 -1.31 11.32 -3.75
CA GLN A 298 -1.63 12.63 -4.31
C GLN A 298 -2.69 12.54 -5.40
N THR A 299 -2.68 11.50 -6.23
CA THR A 299 -3.71 11.30 -7.26
C THR A 299 -5.05 10.93 -6.65
N LEU A 300 -5.06 10.09 -5.59
CA LEU A 300 -6.29 9.78 -4.83
C LEU A 300 -6.82 11.02 -4.09
N LYS A 301 -5.95 11.91 -3.62
CA LYS A 301 -6.33 13.21 -3.04
C LYS A 301 -7.05 14.09 -4.05
N SER A 302 -6.51 14.25 -5.26
CA SER A 302 -7.21 14.99 -6.32
C SER A 302 -8.54 14.32 -6.71
N LEU A 303 -8.63 12.98 -6.70
CA LEU A 303 -9.91 12.28 -6.89
C LEU A 303 -10.91 12.60 -5.78
N SER A 304 -10.48 12.59 -4.52
CA SER A 304 -11.31 12.97 -3.38
C SER A 304 -11.85 14.38 -3.53
N GLU A 305 -10.98 15.35 -3.79
CA GLU A 305 -11.34 16.76 -3.93
C GLU A 305 -12.38 16.92 -5.06
N LEU A 306 -12.19 16.21 -6.17
CA LEU A 306 -13.13 16.20 -7.28
C LEU A 306 -14.48 15.53 -6.94
N LEU A 307 -14.48 14.45 -6.16
CA LEU A 307 -15.72 13.79 -5.68
C LEU A 307 -16.52 14.71 -4.76
N ASP A 308 -15.83 15.52 -3.95
CA ASP A 308 -16.43 16.48 -3.02
C ASP A 308 -16.92 17.76 -3.73
N ASP A 309 -16.17 18.25 -4.72
CA ASP A 309 -16.52 19.43 -5.55
C ASP A 309 -16.38 19.15 -7.06
N GLN A 310 -17.53 18.92 -7.70
CA GLN A 310 -17.60 18.63 -9.14
C GLN A 310 -17.16 19.81 -10.02
N SER A 311 -17.14 21.04 -9.51
CA SER A 311 -16.73 22.22 -10.28
C SER A 311 -15.24 22.19 -10.65
N LEU A 312 -14.43 21.48 -9.86
CA LEU A 312 -13.01 21.24 -10.12
C LEU A 312 -12.75 20.55 -11.46
N ALA A 313 -13.71 19.76 -11.96
CA ALA A 313 -13.62 19.15 -13.28
C ALA A 313 -13.39 20.21 -14.38
N GLN A 314 -14.13 21.32 -14.30
CA GLN A 314 -14.06 22.39 -15.29
C GLN A 314 -12.95 23.40 -14.96
N SER A 315 -12.76 23.75 -13.68
CA SER A 315 -11.78 24.79 -13.30
C SER A 315 -10.33 24.31 -13.35
N GLU A 316 -10.05 23.06 -12.94
CA GLU A 316 -8.69 22.51 -12.85
C GLU A 316 -8.34 21.61 -14.04
N HIS A 317 -9.33 20.90 -14.59
CA HIS A 317 -9.08 19.89 -15.63
C HIS A 317 -9.59 20.27 -17.02
N ASP A 318 -10.43 21.30 -17.15
CA ASP A 318 -11.12 21.68 -18.39
C ASP A 318 -11.85 20.49 -19.05
N LEU A 319 -12.53 19.68 -18.23
CA LEU A 319 -13.22 18.46 -18.66
C LEU A 319 -14.62 18.34 -18.03
N PRO A 320 -15.54 17.61 -18.68
CA PRO A 320 -16.75 17.13 -18.02
C PRO A 320 -16.40 16.28 -16.79
N TYR A 321 -17.23 16.35 -15.74
CA TYR A 321 -17.00 15.65 -14.46
C TYR A 321 -16.62 14.17 -14.61
N GLN A 322 -17.36 13.41 -15.43
CA GLN A 322 -17.09 11.98 -15.66
C GLN A 322 -15.74 11.74 -16.36
N ASP A 323 -15.34 12.63 -17.27
CA ASP A 323 -14.07 12.52 -17.98
C ASP A 323 -12.89 12.89 -17.07
N ALA A 324 -13.09 13.84 -16.13
CA ALA A 324 -12.11 14.18 -15.10
C ALA A 324 -11.90 13.03 -14.10
N LEU A 325 -12.98 12.39 -13.63
CA LEU A 325 -12.90 11.18 -12.80
C LEU A 325 -12.16 10.05 -13.52
N GLU A 326 -12.49 9.79 -14.79
CA GLU A 326 -11.80 8.79 -15.59
C GLU A 326 -10.31 9.14 -15.77
N GLN A 327 -9.98 10.41 -16.04
CA GLN A 327 -8.60 10.88 -16.19
C GLN A 327 -7.77 10.62 -14.93
N LEU A 328 -8.28 11.01 -13.76
CA LEU A 328 -7.55 10.82 -12.51
C LEU A 328 -7.49 9.34 -12.09
N SER A 329 -8.55 8.57 -12.31
CA SER A 329 -8.54 7.11 -12.10
C SER A 329 -7.47 6.44 -12.96
N ASN A 330 -7.41 6.79 -14.25
CA ASN A 330 -6.39 6.30 -15.18
C ASN A 330 -4.98 6.69 -14.74
N ARG A 331 -4.81 7.92 -14.23
CA ARG A 331 -3.53 8.40 -13.70
C ARG A 331 -3.10 7.57 -12.48
N PHE A 332 -4.01 7.30 -11.56
CA PHE A 332 -3.75 6.48 -10.38
C PHE A 332 -3.30 5.06 -10.76
N TYR A 333 -4.06 4.34 -11.60
CA TYR A 333 -3.68 2.99 -12.04
C TYR A 333 -2.42 2.94 -12.91
N SER A 334 -2.03 4.08 -13.50
CA SER A 334 -0.76 4.18 -14.22
C SER A 334 0.43 4.31 -13.26
N PHE A 335 0.27 4.98 -12.10
CA PHE A 335 1.30 5.00 -11.05
C PHE A 335 1.36 3.69 -10.28
N ILE A 336 0.20 3.16 -9.90
CA ILE A 336 0.05 1.97 -9.06
C ILE A 336 -0.44 0.83 -9.96
N PRO A 337 0.44 -0.11 -10.36
CA PRO A 337 0.09 -1.12 -11.35
C PRO A 337 -0.97 -2.08 -10.82
N HIS A 338 -2.07 -2.21 -11.57
CA HIS A 338 -3.17 -3.10 -11.22
C HIS A 338 -3.37 -4.22 -12.25
N ALA A 339 -3.66 -5.42 -11.76
CA ALA A 339 -3.91 -6.60 -12.58
C ALA A 339 -5.42 -6.80 -12.83
N PHE A 340 -5.99 -6.04 -13.77
CA PHE A 340 -7.41 -6.17 -14.14
C PHE A 340 -7.73 -7.34 -15.10
N GLY A 341 -6.76 -8.19 -15.44
CA GLY A 341 -6.91 -9.22 -16.46
C GLY A 341 -7.37 -8.62 -17.80
N ARG A 342 -8.39 -9.21 -18.45
CA ARG A 342 -9.00 -8.67 -19.68
C ARG A 342 -10.16 -7.69 -19.44
N ASN A 343 -10.48 -7.43 -18.18
CA ASN A 343 -11.57 -6.51 -17.82
C ASN A 343 -11.11 -5.07 -17.99
N ARG A 344 -12.10 -4.18 -18.19
CA ARG A 344 -11.88 -2.74 -18.23
C ARG A 344 -11.44 -2.26 -16.83
N PRO A 345 -10.38 -1.45 -16.72
CA PRO A 345 -10.05 -0.75 -15.47
C PRO A 345 -11.26 0.05 -14.96
N PRO A 346 -11.67 -0.10 -13.69
CA PRO A 346 -12.86 0.57 -13.17
C PRO A 346 -12.60 2.04 -12.88
N VAL A 347 -13.54 2.93 -13.17
CA VAL A 347 -13.42 4.35 -12.79
C VAL A 347 -13.75 4.50 -11.31
N ILE A 348 -12.86 5.15 -10.54
CA ILE A 348 -13.07 5.45 -9.12
C ILE A 348 -14.07 6.60 -9.06
N SER A 349 -15.32 6.29 -8.75
CA SER A 349 -16.44 7.25 -8.84
C SER A 349 -17.15 7.51 -7.51
N ASP A 350 -16.71 6.90 -6.42
CA ASP A 350 -17.28 7.09 -5.09
C ASP A 350 -16.25 6.87 -3.97
N ASN A 351 -16.60 7.30 -2.75
CA ASN A 351 -15.73 7.22 -1.58
C ASN A 351 -15.44 5.78 -1.14
N ASN A 352 -16.29 4.79 -1.45
CA ASN A 352 -16.02 3.40 -1.11
C ASN A 352 -14.96 2.79 -2.03
N MET A 353 -14.98 3.15 -3.31
CA MET A 353 -13.90 2.82 -4.25
C MET A 353 -12.60 3.51 -3.82
N LEU A 354 -12.67 4.81 -3.54
CA LEU A 354 -11.51 5.58 -3.10
C LEU A 354 -10.85 4.98 -1.84
N LYS A 355 -11.66 4.65 -0.82
CA LYS A 355 -11.19 4.05 0.43
C LYS A 355 -10.45 2.73 0.20
N ARG A 356 -10.93 1.87 -0.72
CA ARG A 356 -10.22 0.61 -1.06
C ARG A 356 -8.84 0.86 -1.64
N GLU A 357 -8.69 1.89 -2.46
CA GLU A 357 -7.40 2.24 -3.06
C GLU A 357 -6.45 2.92 -2.04
N VAL A 358 -6.99 3.65 -1.07
CA VAL A 358 -6.23 4.15 0.09
C VAL A 358 -5.71 2.99 0.92
N GLU A 359 -6.57 2.02 1.28
CA GLU A 359 -6.19 0.82 2.03
C GLU A 359 -5.14 -0.02 1.29
N LEU A 360 -5.18 -0.06 -0.04
CA LEU A 360 -4.14 -0.67 -0.87
C LEU A 360 -2.79 0.02 -0.64
N LEU A 361 -2.72 1.36 -0.78
CA LEU A 361 -1.46 2.10 -0.62
C LEU A 361 -0.88 2.00 0.80
N GLU A 362 -1.73 2.03 1.82
CA GLU A 362 -1.32 1.79 3.21
C GLU A 362 -0.74 0.39 3.38
N SER A 363 -1.43 -0.64 2.88
CA SER A 363 -0.96 -2.02 2.96
C SER A 363 0.35 -2.23 2.20
N LEU A 364 0.52 -1.60 1.03
CA LEU A 364 1.79 -1.64 0.27
C LEU A 364 2.95 -1.02 1.06
N THR A 365 2.69 0.01 1.85
CA THR A 365 3.70 0.66 2.70
C THR A 365 4.16 -0.31 3.80
N ASP A 366 3.23 -0.95 4.52
CA ASP A 366 3.57 -1.94 5.55
C ASP A 366 4.25 -3.20 4.98
N LEU A 367 3.79 -3.67 3.80
CA LEU A 367 4.38 -4.79 3.09
C LEU A 367 5.81 -4.49 2.64
N LYS A 368 6.11 -3.26 2.20
CA LYS A 368 7.47 -2.84 1.84
C LYS A 368 8.40 -2.86 3.06
N ASP A 369 7.95 -2.32 4.19
CA ASP A 369 8.72 -2.36 5.44
C ASP A 369 8.98 -3.81 5.88
N THR A 370 7.98 -4.68 5.74
CA THR A 370 8.09 -6.12 6.04
C THR A 370 9.06 -6.84 5.10
N ASP A 371 9.02 -6.57 3.79
CA ASP A 371 9.95 -7.10 2.79
C ASP A 371 11.41 -6.71 3.11
N SER A 372 11.62 -5.47 3.53
CA SER A 372 12.93 -4.96 3.94
C SER A 372 13.50 -5.77 5.12
N ILE A 373 12.68 -6.10 6.12
CA ILE A 373 13.06 -6.94 7.27
C ILE A 373 13.35 -8.38 6.83
N ILE A 374 12.57 -8.94 5.90
CA ILE A 374 12.79 -10.29 5.39
C ILE A 374 14.15 -10.40 4.69
N LYS A 375 14.52 -9.38 3.90
CA LYS A 375 15.78 -9.32 3.15
C LYS A 375 16.99 -9.14 4.06
N ALA A 376 16.92 -8.23 5.02
CA ALA A 376 17.98 -8.10 6.03
C ALA A 376 18.09 -9.35 6.92
N GLY A 377 16.98 -10.05 7.15
CA GLY A 377 16.88 -11.24 8.01
C GLY A 377 17.07 -12.58 7.29
N LYS A 378 18.04 -12.71 6.37
CA LYS A 378 18.34 -13.98 5.67
C LYS A 378 18.95 -15.06 6.57
N GLY A 379 19.55 -14.66 7.70
CA GLY A 379 20.28 -15.54 8.62
C GLY A 379 21.72 -15.78 8.16
N GLY A 380 22.67 -15.59 9.07
CA GLY A 380 24.11 -15.78 8.84
C GLY A 380 24.68 -17.02 9.52
N SER A 381 26.02 -17.12 9.61
CA SER A 381 26.72 -18.27 10.21
C SER A 381 26.35 -18.48 11.69
N GLY A 382 25.27 -19.23 11.94
CA GLY A 382 24.79 -19.61 13.27
C GLY A 382 23.48 -18.95 13.74
N VAL A 383 22.88 -18.05 12.96
CA VAL A 383 21.58 -17.40 13.33
C VAL A 383 20.47 -17.91 12.43
N HIS A 384 19.35 -18.31 13.02
CA HIS A 384 18.20 -18.81 12.27
C HIS A 384 17.39 -17.64 11.69
N PRO A 385 16.83 -17.75 10.46
CA PRO A 385 16.22 -16.61 9.77
C PRO A 385 15.05 -15.94 10.53
N LEU A 386 14.22 -16.71 11.25
CA LEU A 386 13.14 -16.12 12.04
C LEU A 386 13.65 -15.29 13.22
N ASP A 387 14.80 -15.65 13.79
CA ASP A 387 15.42 -14.90 14.89
C ASP A 387 15.94 -13.56 14.35
N ALA A 388 16.64 -13.57 13.21
CA ALA A 388 17.11 -12.34 12.56
C ALA A 388 15.94 -11.42 12.16
N ARG A 389 14.85 -11.97 11.62
CA ARG A 389 13.65 -11.18 11.26
C ARG A 389 12.93 -10.64 12.49
N PHE A 390 12.88 -11.41 13.59
CA PHE A 390 12.34 -10.95 14.87
C PHE A 390 13.17 -9.79 15.41
N ASP A 391 14.50 -9.88 15.37
CA ASP A 391 15.40 -8.80 15.78
C ASP A 391 15.16 -7.54 14.93
N GLY A 392 14.92 -7.70 13.62
CA GLY A 392 14.56 -6.62 12.70
C GLY A 392 13.26 -5.88 13.03
N LEU A 393 12.39 -6.44 13.87
CA LEU A 393 11.21 -5.72 14.38
C LEU A 393 11.58 -4.66 15.44
N GLY A 394 12.77 -4.72 16.05
CA GLY A 394 13.22 -3.72 17.03
C GLY A 394 12.40 -3.69 18.32
N MET A 395 11.83 -4.84 18.72
CA MET A 395 10.99 -4.97 19.91
C MET A 395 11.84 -5.03 21.19
N ARG A 396 11.42 -4.31 22.24
CA ARG A 396 11.97 -4.46 23.60
C ARG A 396 11.34 -5.62 24.35
N GLU A 397 10.06 -5.89 24.10
CA GLU A 397 9.31 -7.01 24.67
C GLU A 397 8.41 -7.64 23.60
N MET A 398 8.36 -8.96 23.57
CA MET A 398 7.32 -9.77 22.92
C MET A 398 7.17 -11.08 23.70
N GLU A 399 6.52 -11.01 24.86
CA GLU A 399 6.41 -12.11 25.79
C GLU A 399 5.03 -12.77 25.70
N PRO A 400 4.94 -14.09 25.44
CA PRO A 400 3.67 -14.80 25.51
C PRO A 400 3.10 -14.78 26.93
N VAL A 401 1.85 -14.33 27.07
CA VAL A 401 1.14 -14.36 28.35
C VAL A 401 0.67 -15.79 28.64
N ASP A 402 0.92 -16.27 29.85
CA ASP A 402 0.47 -17.60 30.29
C ASP A 402 -1.06 -17.69 30.25
N ARG A 403 -1.59 -18.74 29.60
CA ARG A 403 -3.03 -18.97 29.45
C ARG A 403 -3.77 -19.14 30.78
N SER A 404 -3.06 -19.50 31.85
CA SER A 404 -3.61 -19.64 33.20
C SER A 404 -3.61 -18.35 34.01
N ALA A 405 -2.96 -17.29 33.53
CA ALA A 405 -2.88 -16.02 34.22
C ALA A 405 -4.16 -15.17 34.04
N ASP A 406 -4.51 -14.41 35.07
CA ASP A 406 -5.63 -13.45 35.02
C ASP A 406 -5.46 -12.42 33.89
N GLU A 407 -4.21 -12.05 33.54
CA GLU A 407 -3.89 -11.18 32.41
C GLU A 407 -4.46 -11.75 31.09
N PHE A 408 -4.24 -13.04 30.82
CA PHE A 408 -4.76 -13.72 29.63
C PHE A 408 -6.29 -13.81 29.68
N THR A 409 -6.85 -14.17 30.84
CA THR A 409 -8.30 -14.30 31.02
C THR A 409 -9.00 -12.97 30.79
N ASN A 410 -8.55 -11.88 31.42
CA ASN A 410 -9.18 -10.56 31.31
C ASN A 410 -9.09 -10.00 29.88
N ILE A 411 -7.96 -10.19 29.18
CA ILE A 411 -7.81 -9.78 27.77
C ILE A 411 -8.72 -10.61 26.87
N SER A 412 -8.76 -11.93 27.07
CA SER A 412 -9.62 -12.83 26.28
C SER A 412 -11.09 -12.51 26.49
N GLU A 413 -11.51 -12.22 27.73
CA GLU A 413 -12.85 -11.77 28.04
C GLU A 413 -13.19 -10.45 27.35
N TYR A 414 -12.26 -9.48 27.36
CA TYR A 414 -12.45 -8.22 26.63
C TYR A 414 -12.69 -8.50 25.14
N LEU A 415 -11.87 -9.35 24.51
CA LEU A 415 -12.03 -9.72 23.11
C LEU A 415 -13.42 -10.33 22.83
N VAL A 416 -13.81 -11.40 23.55
CA VAL A 416 -15.02 -12.16 23.22
C VAL A 416 -16.31 -11.49 23.66
N LYS A 417 -16.29 -10.68 24.72
CA LYS A 417 -17.49 -10.01 25.26
C LYS A 417 -17.76 -8.65 24.61
N THR A 418 -16.86 -8.12 23.78
CA THR A 418 -17.06 -6.87 23.04
C THR A 418 -17.28 -7.06 21.53
N VAL A 419 -17.89 -8.19 21.17
CA VAL A 419 -18.38 -8.44 19.81
C VAL A 419 -19.68 -7.66 19.58
N GLY A 420 -19.66 -6.77 18.60
CA GLY A 420 -20.86 -6.13 18.07
C GLY A 420 -21.84 -7.15 17.48
N ALA A 421 -23.12 -7.07 17.87
CA ALA A 421 -24.15 -8.03 17.51
C ALA A 421 -24.37 -8.19 15.99
N THR A 422 -23.98 -7.19 15.19
CA THR A 422 -24.11 -7.21 13.73
C THR A 422 -22.97 -7.89 12.99
N HIS A 423 -21.87 -8.27 13.67
CA HIS A 423 -20.66 -8.77 13.00
C HIS A 423 -20.55 -10.30 12.96
N GLY A 424 -21.31 -11.03 13.78
CA GLY A 424 -21.29 -12.50 13.79
C GLY A 424 -19.91 -13.12 14.04
N SER A 425 -18.98 -12.38 14.63
CA SER A 425 -17.58 -12.79 14.80
C SER A 425 -17.45 -13.84 15.92
N HIS A 426 -16.70 -14.89 15.64
CA HIS A 426 -16.31 -15.90 16.61
C HIS A 426 -14.78 -15.92 16.69
N TYR A 427 -14.24 -16.05 17.91
CA TYR A 427 -12.80 -16.07 18.13
C TYR A 427 -12.38 -17.34 18.83
N GLU A 428 -11.34 -17.98 18.30
CA GLU A 428 -10.48 -18.88 19.07
C GLU A 428 -9.20 -18.13 19.41
N VAL A 429 -8.99 -17.84 20.70
CA VAL A 429 -7.78 -17.14 21.17
C VAL A 429 -6.62 -18.13 21.18
N LEU A 430 -5.63 -17.93 20.30
CA LEU A 430 -4.45 -18.76 20.23
C LEU A 430 -3.37 -18.24 21.18
N ASP A 431 -3.02 -16.96 21.08
CA ASP A 431 -1.95 -16.38 21.87
C ASP A 431 -2.26 -14.93 22.20
N VAL A 432 -1.80 -14.50 23.38
CA VAL A 432 -1.74 -13.10 23.79
C VAL A 432 -0.27 -12.81 24.08
N PHE A 433 0.26 -11.74 23.50
CA PHE A 433 1.63 -11.30 23.69
C PHE A 433 1.61 -9.94 24.39
N ARG A 434 2.37 -9.79 25.48
CA ARG A 434 2.75 -8.47 25.97
C ARG A 434 3.85 -7.95 25.06
N ILE A 435 3.65 -6.74 24.55
CA ILE A 435 4.58 -6.14 23.58
C ILE A 435 5.05 -4.77 24.05
N GLU A 436 6.31 -4.48 23.77
CA GLU A 436 6.88 -3.16 23.98
C GLU A 436 7.85 -2.81 22.86
N ARG A 437 7.64 -1.64 22.26
CA ARG A 437 8.49 -1.14 21.20
C ARG A 437 9.58 -0.21 21.71
N SER A 438 10.71 -0.20 21.02
CA SER A 438 11.82 0.72 21.29
C SER A 438 11.36 2.18 21.16
N GLY A 439 11.63 3.00 22.18
CA GLY A 439 11.29 4.44 22.22
C GLY A 439 9.80 4.81 22.37
N GLU A 440 8.88 3.87 22.15
CA GLU A 440 7.43 4.17 22.15
C GLU A 440 6.91 4.59 23.53
N ALA A 441 7.41 3.98 24.62
CA ALA A 441 7.01 4.35 25.98
C ALA A 441 7.45 5.78 26.33
N ASP A 442 8.66 6.18 25.92
CA ASP A 442 9.18 7.53 26.17
C ASP A 442 8.41 8.57 25.37
N ARG A 443 8.16 8.29 24.07
CA ARG A 443 7.31 9.12 23.20
C ARG A 443 5.93 9.33 23.83
N PHE A 444 5.29 8.26 24.29
CA PHE A 444 3.97 8.31 24.90
C PHE A 444 3.96 9.12 26.21
N GLN A 445 4.95 8.93 27.09
CA GLN A 445 5.05 9.67 28.35
C GLN A 445 5.29 11.17 28.16
N SER A 446 5.97 11.54 27.06
CA SER A 446 6.25 12.94 26.71
C SER A 446 5.04 13.70 26.17
N PHE A 447 3.96 13.00 25.79
CA PHE A 447 2.74 13.62 25.29
C PHE A 447 2.04 14.44 26.41
N GLY A 448 1.57 15.65 26.05
CA GLY A 448 1.07 16.64 27.02
C GLY A 448 -0.19 16.20 27.76
N LYS A 449 -0.18 16.30 29.10
CA LYS A 449 -1.18 15.70 30.01
C LYS A 449 -2.27 16.68 30.52
N LYS A 450 -2.79 17.59 29.70
CA LYS A 450 -3.88 18.46 30.16
C LYS A 450 -5.22 17.73 30.04
N GLY A 451 -5.77 17.29 31.18
CA GLY A 451 -7.03 16.55 31.27
C GLY A 451 -6.88 15.17 30.65
N SER A 452 -6.48 14.16 31.41
CA SER A 452 -6.14 12.83 30.88
C SER A 452 -7.36 11.90 30.89
N ASP A 453 -7.62 11.25 29.75
CA ASP A 453 -8.51 10.09 29.63
C ASP A 453 -7.76 9.03 28.81
N ARG A 454 -7.11 8.12 29.52
CA ARG A 454 -6.40 7.00 28.90
C ARG A 454 -7.34 5.82 28.75
N ARG A 455 -7.41 5.25 27.55
CA ARG A 455 -8.22 4.08 27.26
C ARG A 455 -7.41 2.97 26.60
N LEU A 456 -7.72 1.72 26.94
CA LEU A 456 -7.19 0.54 26.29
C LEU A 456 -8.17 0.10 25.20
N LEU A 457 -7.79 0.25 23.93
CA LEU A 457 -8.68 0.13 22.78
C LEU A 457 -8.11 -0.79 21.69
N TRP A 458 -9.00 -1.36 20.88
CA TRP A 458 -8.67 -2.29 19.81
C TRP A 458 -8.23 -1.60 18.53
N HIS A 459 -7.18 -2.11 17.91
CA HIS A 459 -6.83 -1.85 16.52
C HIS A 459 -6.67 -3.17 15.77
N GLY A 460 -7.15 -3.23 14.53
CA GLY A 460 -7.04 -4.41 13.68
C GLY A 460 -6.53 -4.02 12.30
N SER A 461 -5.71 -4.89 11.71
CA SER A 461 -5.11 -4.70 10.39
C SER A 461 -4.81 -6.08 9.80
N ARG A 462 -4.54 -6.16 8.50
CA ARG A 462 -4.18 -7.41 7.83
C ARG A 462 -2.96 -8.02 8.52
N SER A 463 -2.93 -9.34 8.71
CA SER A 463 -1.79 -10.02 9.36
C SER A 463 -0.44 -9.70 8.72
N THR A 464 -0.42 -9.44 7.40
CA THR A 464 0.74 -9.08 6.61
C THR A 464 1.25 -7.64 6.82
N ASN A 465 0.44 -6.77 7.42
CA ASN A 465 0.83 -5.40 7.75
C ASN A 465 1.63 -5.33 9.07
N TYR A 466 1.61 -6.38 9.89
CA TYR A 466 2.18 -6.34 11.23
C TYR A 466 3.71 -6.29 11.28
N GLY A 467 4.43 -6.70 10.22
CA GLY A 467 5.88 -6.48 10.15
C GLY A 467 6.22 -4.98 10.12
N GLY A 468 5.48 -4.21 9.31
CA GLY A 468 5.56 -2.75 9.28
C GLY A 468 5.07 -2.09 10.56
N ILE A 469 3.90 -2.52 11.08
CA ILE A 469 3.32 -1.90 12.30
C ILE A 469 4.22 -2.10 13.52
N LEU A 470 4.75 -3.31 13.74
CA LEU A 470 5.59 -3.62 14.90
C LEU A 470 6.96 -2.96 14.81
N SER A 471 7.52 -2.80 13.61
CA SER A 471 8.82 -2.13 13.43
C SER A 471 8.70 -0.59 13.44
N GLN A 472 7.71 -0.02 12.76
CA GLN A 472 7.63 1.42 12.48
C GLN A 472 6.62 2.20 13.31
N GLY A 473 5.41 1.70 13.51
CA GLY A 473 4.37 2.53 14.14
C GLY A 473 2.99 2.04 13.82
N LEU A 474 2.01 2.36 14.66
CA LEU A 474 0.80 2.87 14.04
C LEU A 474 1.14 4.25 13.47
N ARG A 475 0.85 4.44 12.18
CA ARG A 475 1.15 5.66 11.43
C ARG A 475 -0.13 6.39 11.11
N ILE A 476 -0.03 7.71 11.02
CA ILE A 476 -1.09 8.55 10.44
C ILE A 476 -0.83 8.62 8.94
N ALA A 477 -1.90 8.56 8.16
CA ALA A 477 -1.83 8.72 6.72
C ALA A 477 -1.05 10.00 6.34
N PRO A 478 -0.18 9.94 5.32
CA PRO A 478 0.70 11.06 5.02
C PRO A 478 -0.09 12.27 4.46
N PRO A 479 0.50 13.49 4.44
CA PRO A 479 -0.18 14.70 3.98
C PRO A 479 -0.79 14.59 2.56
N GLU A 480 -0.19 13.78 1.70
CA GLU A 480 -0.58 13.54 0.32
C GLU A 480 -1.83 12.63 0.21
N ALA A 481 -2.19 11.87 1.25
CA ALA A 481 -3.37 11.00 1.21
C ALA A 481 -4.69 11.81 1.16
N PRO A 482 -5.75 11.31 0.51
CA PRO A 482 -7.08 11.92 0.60
C PRO A 482 -7.62 11.86 2.03
N VAL A 483 -8.42 12.85 2.43
CA VAL A 483 -9.07 12.85 3.75
C VAL A 483 -10.40 12.06 3.76
N SER A 484 -11.13 12.04 2.65
CA SER A 484 -12.45 11.39 2.51
C SER A 484 -12.43 9.85 2.63
N GLY A 485 -11.24 9.23 2.65
CA GLY A 485 -11.06 7.82 3.01
C GLY A 485 -11.23 7.55 4.52
N TYR A 486 -11.24 8.60 5.34
CA TYR A 486 -11.22 8.53 6.81
C TYR A 486 -12.39 9.31 7.40
N MET A 487 -13.27 8.64 8.15
CA MET A 487 -14.54 9.20 8.63
C MET A 487 -14.39 10.46 9.49
N PHE A 488 -13.28 10.60 10.20
CA PHE A 488 -12.97 11.69 11.12
C PHE A 488 -11.59 12.31 10.85
N GLY A 489 -11.20 12.40 9.58
CA GLY A 489 -9.89 12.90 9.16
C GLY A 489 -8.76 11.91 9.40
N LYS A 490 -7.53 12.32 9.10
CA LYS A 490 -6.35 11.45 9.18
C LYS A 490 -5.91 11.28 10.63
N GLY A 491 -5.88 10.06 11.12
CA GLY A 491 -5.47 9.76 12.50
C GLY A 491 -5.32 8.26 12.73
N VAL A 492 -4.96 7.87 13.95
CA VAL A 492 -4.96 6.47 14.38
C VAL A 492 -6.36 6.11 14.88
N TYR A 493 -7.03 5.20 14.18
CA TYR A 493 -8.38 4.75 14.49
C TYR A 493 -8.37 3.55 15.43
N LEU A 494 -9.11 3.69 16.54
CA LEU A 494 -9.25 2.70 17.59
C LEU A 494 -10.74 2.46 17.91
N ALA A 495 -11.07 1.27 18.42
CA ALA A 495 -12.44 0.92 18.80
C ALA A 495 -12.50 0.30 20.19
N ASP A 496 -13.60 0.50 20.90
CA ASP A 496 -13.89 -0.20 22.15
C ASP A 496 -14.49 -1.60 21.93
N MET A 497 -15.02 -1.85 20.72
CA MET A 497 -15.60 -3.12 20.28
C MET A 497 -14.60 -3.94 19.46
N SER A 498 -14.27 -5.16 19.92
CA SER A 498 -13.28 -6.02 19.26
C SER A 498 -13.63 -6.35 17.81
N SER A 499 -14.88 -6.72 17.52
CA SER A 499 -15.28 -7.14 16.18
C SER A 499 -15.32 -6.01 15.16
N LYS A 500 -15.40 -4.76 15.61
CA LYS A 500 -15.23 -3.62 14.72
C LYS A 500 -13.81 -3.58 14.17
N SER A 501 -12.82 -3.70 15.05
CA SER A 501 -11.40 -3.76 14.66
C SER A 501 -11.07 -5.06 13.91
N ALA A 502 -11.68 -6.18 14.27
CA ALA A 502 -11.44 -7.47 13.62
C ALA A 502 -11.86 -7.50 12.14
N ASN A 503 -12.85 -6.71 11.74
CA ASN A 503 -13.25 -6.59 10.32
C ASN A 503 -12.10 -6.09 9.42
N TYR A 504 -11.11 -5.39 9.96
CA TYR A 504 -9.93 -4.92 9.22
C TYR A 504 -8.84 -6.01 9.07
N CYS A 505 -8.98 -7.15 9.76
CA CYS A 505 -7.93 -8.18 9.78
C CYS A 505 -7.90 -9.07 8.54
N MET A 506 -9.02 -9.18 7.81
CA MET A 506 -9.17 -10.02 6.62
C MET A 506 -8.62 -11.46 6.81
N PRO A 507 -9.13 -12.23 7.79
CA PRO A 507 -8.55 -13.52 8.16
C PRO A 507 -8.60 -14.57 7.04
N SER A 508 -9.55 -14.48 6.11
CA SER A 508 -9.72 -15.43 4.99
C SER A 508 -8.47 -15.55 4.09
N ILE A 509 -7.67 -14.49 3.98
CA ILE A 509 -6.43 -14.48 3.17
C ILE A 509 -5.16 -14.78 3.98
N SER A 510 -5.29 -15.12 5.26
CA SER A 510 -4.17 -15.54 6.12
C SER A 510 -4.50 -16.83 6.88
N GLY A 511 -5.17 -17.76 6.18
CA GLY A 511 -5.50 -19.09 6.70
C GLY A 511 -6.49 -19.07 7.87
N GLY A 512 -7.31 -18.04 8.00
CA GLY A 512 -8.23 -17.82 9.12
C GLY A 512 -7.59 -17.16 10.34
N HIS A 513 -6.32 -16.75 10.28
CA HIS A 513 -5.69 -16.02 11.37
C HIS A 513 -6.04 -14.53 11.33
N ALA A 514 -6.25 -13.93 12.49
CA ALA A 514 -6.31 -12.48 12.65
C ALA A 514 -5.33 -12.03 13.74
N LEU A 515 -4.79 -10.84 13.55
CA LEU A 515 -3.95 -10.14 14.51
C LEU A 515 -4.65 -8.86 14.96
N LEU A 516 -4.81 -8.71 16.28
CA LEU A 516 -5.47 -7.56 16.91
C LEU A 516 -4.55 -6.94 17.97
N LEU A 517 -4.42 -5.62 17.96
CA LEU A 517 -3.69 -4.87 18.99
C LEU A 517 -4.66 -4.38 20.06
N LEU A 518 -4.17 -4.36 21.30
CA LEU A 518 -4.66 -3.46 22.33
C LEU A 518 -3.66 -2.32 22.51
N CYS A 519 -4.17 -1.11 22.32
CA CYS A 519 -3.43 0.13 22.36
C CYS A 519 -3.86 0.94 23.59
N GLU A 520 -2.90 1.38 24.40
CA GLU A 520 -3.11 2.44 25.39
C GLU A 520 -3.10 3.77 24.63
N ALA A 521 -4.23 4.46 24.65
CA ALA A 521 -4.42 5.75 23.97
C ALA A 521 -4.71 6.86 24.97
N GLU A 522 -3.93 7.93 24.93
CA GLU A 522 -4.22 9.19 25.63
C GLU A 522 -5.14 10.05 24.75
N LEU A 523 -6.42 10.10 25.12
CA LEU A 523 -7.47 10.76 24.34
C LEU A 523 -7.82 12.14 24.89
N GLY A 524 -7.59 12.33 26.19
CA GLY A 524 -7.87 13.58 26.88
C GLY A 524 -9.30 13.80 27.29
N ASP A 525 -9.48 14.77 28.17
CA ASP A 525 -10.75 15.18 28.73
C ASP A 525 -10.91 16.71 28.67
N PRO A 526 -11.82 17.23 27.83
CA PRO A 526 -12.76 16.50 26.98
C PRO A 526 -12.14 16.00 25.65
N MET A 527 -12.77 14.97 25.05
CA MET A 527 -12.57 14.58 23.65
C MET A 527 -13.52 15.35 22.72
N HIS A 528 -13.17 15.49 21.44
CA HIS A 528 -14.10 16.07 20.46
C HIS A 528 -15.18 15.05 20.08
N GLU A 529 -16.37 15.22 20.65
CA GLU A 529 -17.49 14.31 20.37
C GLU A 529 -18.19 14.66 19.06
N LEU A 530 -18.44 13.64 18.22
CA LEU A 530 -19.15 13.76 16.95
C LEU A 530 -20.15 12.62 16.79
N ILE A 531 -21.29 12.90 16.16
CA ILE A 531 -22.37 11.93 15.90
C ILE A 531 -22.49 11.55 14.41
N ASP A 532 -21.78 12.26 13.54
CA ASP A 532 -21.73 12.06 12.09
C ASP A 532 -20.28 12.26 11.61
N ALA A 533 -19.98 11.82 10.39
CA ALA A 533 -18.66 11.96 9.78
C ALA A 533 -18.23 13.43 9.69
N SER A 534 -16.94 13.69 9.91
CA SER A 534 -16.35 15.01 9.71
C SER A 534 -14.90 14.86 9.28
N TYR A 535 -14.62 15.17 8.02
CA TYR A 535 -13.27 15.07 7.47
C TYR A 535 -12.30 16.10 8.07
N THR A 536 -12.81 17.15 8.75
CA THR A 536 -12.02 18.17 9.46
C THR A 536 -11.95 17.95 10.98
N ALA A 537 -12.35 16.77 11.46
CA ALA A 537 -12.51 16.53 12.90
C ALA A 537 -11.22 16.76 13.70
N GLY A 538 -10.05 16.46 13.13
CA GLY A 538 -8.77 16.70 13.78
C GLY A 538 -8.45 18.18 13.95
N GLU A 539 -8.60 18.96 12.88
CA GLU A 539 -8.42 20.41 12.90
C GLU A 539 -9.42 21.07 13.85
N ASP A 540 -10.67 20.62 13.83
CA ASP A 540 -11.73 21.13 14.70
C ASP A 540 -11.48 20.78 16.18
N ALA A 541 -10.96 19.58 16.47
CA ALA A 541 -10.58 19.20 17.82
C ALA A 541 -9.49 20.13 18.36
N ILE A 542 -8.42 20.33 17.58
CA ILE A 542 -7.29 21.21 17.94
C ILE A 542 -7.77 22.65 18.14
N ALA A 543 -8.61 23.16 17.24
CA ALA A 543 -9.17 24.52 17.33
C ALA A 543 -9.99 24.74 18.61
N LYS A 544 -10.58 23.67 19.16
CA LYS A 544 -11.34 23.68 20.42
C LYS A 544 -10.49 23.31 21.64
N GLY A 545 -9.17 23.12 21.47
CA GLY A 545 -8.24 22.78 22.54
C GLY A 545 -8.26 21.31 22.96
N MET A 546 -8.84 20.44 22.14
CA MET A 546 -8.85 18.98 22.29
C MET A 546 -7.81 18.35 21.35
N TYR A 547 -7.44 17.10 21.59
CA TYR A 547 -6.42 16.41 20.79
C TYR A 547 -6.85 15.02 20.30
N SER A 548 -8.13 14.68 20.47
CA SER A 548 -8.71 13.46 19.94
C SER A 548 -10.19 13.68 19.59
N THR A 549 -10.73 12.74 18.82
CA THR A 549 -12.15 12.70 18.47
C THR A 549 -12.77 11.40 18.98
N TRP A 550 -13.99 11.50 19.50
CA TRP A 550 -14.86 10.38 19.78
C TRP A 550 -16.05 10.40 18.82
N GLY A 551 -16.00 9.53 17.81
CA GLY A 551 -17.15 9.21 16.98
C GLY A 551 -18.14 8.36 17.77
N LYS A 552 -19.27 8.93 18.16
CA LYS A 552 -20.26 8.28 19.01
C LYS A 552 -21.15 7.35 18.19
N GLY A 553 -21.13 6.07 18.54
CA GLY A 553 -21.99 5.06 17.95
C GLY A 553 -23.25 4.79 18.77
N ASN A 554 -24.24 4.16 18.13
CA ASN A 554 -25.49 3.71 18.77
C ASN A 554 -25.30 2.56 19.76
N THR A 555 -24.24 1.75 19.60
CA THR A 555 -23.91 0.61 20.45
C THR A 555 -22.49 0.75 21.00
N GLY A 556 -22.31 0.49 22.29
CA GLY A 556 -21.00 0.54 22.94
C GLY A 556 -21.01 -0.09 24.34
N PRO A 557 -19.87 -0.04 25.04
CA PRO A 557 -19.76 -0.49 26.42
C PRO A 557 -20.78 0.17 27.34
N GLN A 558 -21.35 -0.60 28.28
CA GLN A 558 -22.32 -0.12 29.27
C GLN A 558 -21.65 0.31 30.60
N GLY A 559 -20.33 0.27 30.64
CA GLY A 559 -19.51 0.64 31.78
C GLY A 559 -18.04 0.58 31.40
N TRP A 560 -17.21 1.28 32.19
CA TRP A 560 -15.76 1.27 32.09
C TRP A 560 -15.19 0.87 33.45
N LYS A 561 -14.07 0.15 33.43
CA LYS A 561 -13.31 -0.25 34.63
C LYS A 561 -11.83 0.02 34.42
N ASP A 562 -11.08 0.06 35.52
CA ASP A 562 -9.64 0.18 35.48
C ASP A 562 -9.01 -1.09 34.88
N ALA A 563 -8.11 -0.92 33.91
CA ALA A 563 -7.37 -1.98 33.26
C ALA A 563 -6.20 -2.52 34.10
N GLU A 564 -5.99 -2.01 35.32
CA GLU A 564 -5.08 -2.59 36.32
C GLU A 564 -5.33 -4.09 36.54
N CYS A 565 -6.58 -4.55 36.39
CA CYS A 565 -6.92 -5.98 36.49
C CYS A 565 -6.24 -6.86 35.43
N ILE A 566 -5.79 -6.27 34.31
CA ILE A 566 -4.98 -6.95 33.29
C ILE A 566 -3.51 -6.96 33.74
N HIS A 567 -2.95 -5.78 34.05
CA HIS A 567 -1.55 -5.65 34.47
C HIS A 567 -1.32 -4.34 35.25
N PRO A 568 -0.49 -4.31 36.32
CA PRO A 568 -0.31 -3.12 37.17
C PRO A 568 0.11 -1.84 36.43
N SER A 569 0.86 -1.98 35.34
CA SER A 569 1.28 -0.84 34.49
C SER A 569 0.12 -0.13 33.75
N LEU A 570 -1.10 -0.66 33.82
CA LEU A 570 -2.31 -0.10 33.22
C LEU A 570 -3.18 0.62 34.26
N ALA A 571 -2.71 0.80 35.49
CA ALA A 571 -3.43 1.55 36.50
C ALA A 571 -3.84 2.94 35.98
N GLY A 572 -5.12 3.26 36.15
CA GLY A 572 -5.74 4.49 35.65
C GLY A 572 -5.95 4.53 34.13
N VAL A 573 -5.88 3.39 33.44
CA VAL A 573 -6.29 3.25 32.04
C VAL A 573 -7.67 2.60 32.01
N ASN A 574 -8.63 3.22 31.34
CA ASN A 574 -9.99 2.70 31.23
C ASN A 574 -10.08 1.58 30.18
N MET A 575 -10.78 0.51 30.50
CA MET A 575 -11.22 -0.51 29.55
C MET A 575 -12.72 -0.79 29.73
N PRO A 576 -13.42 -1.34 28.72
CA PRO A 576 -14.82 -1.76 28.86
C PRO A 576 -15.02 -2.73 30.03
N ASP A 577 -16.05 -2.46 30.85
CA ASP A 577 -16.51 -3.39 31.87
C ASP A 577 -17.33 -4.51 31.23
N THR A 578 -16.69 -5.67 31.10
CA THR A 578 -17.23 -6.86 30.47
C THR A 578 -18.22 -7.64 31.32
N THR A 579 -18.57 -7.16 32.53
CA THR A 579 -19.65 -7.77 33.33
C THR A 579 -21.04 -7.53 32.71
N LYS A 580 -21.16 -6.52 31.85
CA LYS A 580 -22.35 -6.23 31.06
C LYS A 580 -22.03 -6.34 29.57
N ALA A 581 -22.92 -6.96 28.81
CA ALA A 581 -22.79 -6.97 27.36
C ALA A 581 -22.91 -5.54 26.80
N PRO A 582 -22.23 -5.23 25.67
CA PRO A 582 -22.44 -3.99 24.94
C PRO A 582 -23.92 -3.77 24.61
N GLY A 583 -24.34 -2.52 24.60
CA GLY A 583 -25.74 -2.15 24.42
C GLY A 583 -25.91 -0.73 23.89
N ALA A 584 -27.15 -0.27 23.85
CA ALA A 584 -27.48 1.07 23.36
C ALA A 584 -26.74 2.15 24.16
N THR A 585 -26.09 3.08 23.48
CA THR A 585 -25.43 4.25 24.09
C THR A 585 -26.42 5.38 24.39
N ASN A 586 -27.61 5.32 23.80
CA ASN A 586 -28.66 6.34 23.86
C ASN A 586 -28.21 7.72 23.36
N VAL A 587 -27.22 7.78 22.47
CA VAL A 587 -26.78 9.02 21.82
C VAL A 587 -27.79 9.39 20.72
N PRO A 588 -28.55 10.50 20.85
CA PRO A 588 -29.57 10.85 19.87
C PRO A 588 -28.94 11.19 18.52
N GLY A 589 -29.44 10.58 17.45
CA GLY A 589 -29.01 10.89 16.08
C GLY A 589 -27.62 10.40 15.70
N ALA A 590 -27.00 9.49 16.48
CA ALA A 590 -25.74 8.87 16.10
C ALA A 590 -25.88 8.10 14.78
N PHE A 591 -25.07 8.49 13.78
CA PHE A 591 -24.99 7.82 12.49
C PHE A 591 -24.21 6.50 12.60
N LEU A 592 -23.19 6.46 13.44
CA LEU A 592 -22.34 5.31 13.63
C LEU A 592 -23.08 4.21 14.39
N LEU A 593 -22.85 2.95 14.00
CA LEU A 593 -23.38 1.82 14.76
C LEU A 593 -22.58 1.55 16.04
N TYR A 594 -21.26 1.76 16.01
CA TYR A 594 -20.32 1.52 17.10
C TYR A 594 -19.35 2.69 17.23
N ASN A 595 -18.81 2.92 18.43
CA ASN A 595 -17.87 4.01 18.68
C ASN A 595 -16.58 3.92 17.85
N GLU A 596 -15.92 5.06 17.66
CA GLU A 596 -14.53 5.20 17.20
C GLU A 596 -13.82 6.24 18.04
N TYR A 597 -12.53 6.01 18.30
CA TYR A 597 -11.64 6.95 18.97
C TYR A 597 -10.46 7.22 18.06
N ILE A 598 -10.20 8.50 17.78
CA ILE A 598 -9.20 8.91 16.81
C ILE A 598 -8.16 9.77 17.53
N ALA A 599 -6.92 9.30 17.48
CA ALA A 599 -5.75 10.08 17.90
C ALA A 599 -5.11 10.76 16.69
N TYR A 600 -4.78 12.04 16.81
CA TYR A 600 -4.22 12.86 15.73
C TYR A 600 -2.69 13.06 15.84
N ASP A 601 -2.08 12.47 16.87
CA ASP A 601 -0.64 12.37 17.05
C ASP A 601 -0.27 10.92 17.43
N VAL A 602 0.72 10.34 16.76
CA VAL A 602 1.23 8.98 17.06
C VAL A 602 1.83 8.88 18.47
N ALA A 603 2.22 10.00 19.08
CA ALA A 603 2.65 10.06 20.47
C ALA A 603 1.50 9.78 21.46
N GLN A 604 0.25 9.92 21.07
CA GLN A 604 -0.91 9.57 21.91
C GLN A 604 -1.13 8.07 22.07
N VAL A 605 -0.41 7.22 21.31
CA VAL A 605 -0.71 5.79 21.24
C VAL A 605 0.53 4.97 21.59
N ARG A 606 0.34 4.00 22.48
CA ARG A 606 1.32 2.99 22.86
C ARG A 606 0.74 1.60 22.70
N LEU A 607 1.45 0.71 22.01
CA LEU A 607 1.04 -0.68 21.86
C LEU A 607 1.31 -1.45 23.15
N ARG A 608 0.34 -2.24 23.61
CA ARG A 608 0.42 -2.95 24.90
C ARG A 608 0.35 -4.46 24.72
N TYR A 609 -0.60 -4.92 23.91
CA TYR A 609 -0.77 -6.35 23.62
C TYR A 609 -1.01 -6.58 22.14
N LEU A 610 -0.56 -7.74 21.69
CA LEU A 610 -0.90 -8.32 20.39
C LEU A 610 -1.59 -9.65 20.63
N LEU A 611 -2.75 -9.85 20.00
CA LEU A 611 -3.51 -11.09 20.06
C LEU A 611 -3.42 -11.80 18.72
N ARG A 612 -3.14 -13.09 18.76
CA ARG A 612 -3.28 -13.99 17.61
C ARG A 612 -4.50 -14.87 17.81
N VAL A 613 -5.44 -14.78 16.89
CA VAL A 613 -6.73 -15.49 16.98
C VAL A 613 -7.06 -16.21 15.68
N LYS A 614 -7.97 -17.17 15.74
CA LYS A 614 -8.66 -17.72 14.56
C LYS A 614 -10.10 -17.21 14.52
N MET A 615 -10.60 -16.95 13.31
CA MET A 615 -11.94 -16.41 13.03
C MET A 615 -12.68 -17.21 11.95
#